data_AF-A0A2M7G1T0-F1
#
_entry.id   AF-A0A2M7G1T0-F1
#
_cell.length_a   1.000
_cell.length_b   1.000
_cell.length_c   1.000
_cell.angle_alpha   90.00
_cell.angle_beta   90.00
_cell.angle_gamma   90.00
#
_symmetry.space_group_name_H-M   'P 1'
#
loop_
_entity.id
_entity.type
_entity.pdbx_description
1 polymer ?
#
loop_
_entity_poly.entity_id
_entity_poly.type
_entity_poly.pdbx_seq_one_letter_code
_entity_poly.pdbx_strand_id
1 'polypeptide(L)'
;MKQIPLLAFTLLLVSGCILSSPFVAATSPSPSATPGETSFKGWNLYTWKEQGLYYWSLIPATNAQPDLSKIRTQAKPGLSSLTQALQSLARGQEVFWNFQVALYSSLQFALPPASEQENLCLLARERSLKLQVATEMSPVATCQNN
;
A
#
# COMPACT_ATOMS: atom_id res chain seq x y z
N MET A 1 -36.57 15.64 -32.87
CA MET A 1 -35.58 16.26 -33.77
C MET A 1 -35.01 17.49 -33.08
N LYS A 2 -33.74 17.47 -32.65
CA LYS A 2 -33.03 18.60 -32.06
C LYS A 2 -31.64 18.63 -32.68
N GLN A 3 -31.36 19.67 -33.48
CA GLN A 3 -30.06 19.94 -34.06
C GLN A 3 -29.14 20.54 -33.00
N ILE A 4 -27.91 20.04 -32.92
CA ILE A 4 -26.82 20.63 -32.12
C ILE A 4 -25.79 21.14 -33.13
N PRO A 5 -25.52 22.46 -33.21
CA PRO A 5 -24.57 22.98 -34.17
C PRO A 5 -23.13 22.71 -33.73
N LEU A 6 -22.39 22.16 -34.69
CA LEU A 6 -20.94 22.16 -34.80
C LEU A 6 -20.41 23.58 -34.55
N LEU A 7 -19.54 23.76 -33.55
CA LEU A 7 -18.66 24.93 -33.48
C LEU A 7 -17.22 24.42 -33.55
N ALA A 8 -16.71 24.45 -34.78
CA ALA A 8 -15.30 24.35 -35.09
C ALA A 8 -14.56 25.51 -34.41
N PHE A 9 -13.60 25.21 -33.55
CA PHE A 9 -12.66 26.21 -33.05
C PHE A 9 -11.35 26.07 -33.81
N THR A 10 -11.23 26.96 -34.79
CA THR A 10 -10.12 27.16 -35.70
C THR A 10 -8.92 27.75 -34.95
N LEU A 11 -7.78 27.07 -35.08
CA LEU A 11 -6.42 27.58 -35.36
C LEU A 11 -5.98 28.92 -34.70
N LEU A 12 -4.88 28.87 -33.94
CA LEU A 12 -3.95 30.00 -33.90
C LEU A 12 -2.48 29.55 -33.70
N LEU A 13 -1.75 29.64 -34.81
CA LEU A 13 -0.30 29.58 -34.96
C LEU A 13 0.31 30.88 -34.45
N VAL A 14 1.20 30.81 -33.45
CA VAL A 14 2.16 31.86 -33.05
C VAL A 14 3.24 31.13 -32.24
N SER A 15 4.54 31.36 -32.31
CA SER A 15 5.49 32.03 -33.20
C SER A 15 6.85 31.63 -32.60
N GLY A 16 7.87 31.46 -33.44
CA GLY A 16 9.20 31.08 -32.99
C GLY A 16 9.80 32.07 -31.99
N CYS A 17 10.44 31.52 -30.96
CA CYS A 17 11.53 32.18 -30.25
C CYS A 17 12.71 31.20 -30.24
N ILE A 18 13.57 31.32 -31.24
CA ILE A 18 14.92 30.76 -31.19
C ILE A 18 15.73 31.73 -30.32
N LEU A 19 15.71 31.51 -29.00
CA LEU A 19 16.63 32.16 -28.08
C LEU A 19 17.82 31.23 -27.87
N SER A 20 18.89 31.53 -28.60
CA SER A 20 20.25 31.06 -28.36
C SER A 20 20.66 31.37 -26.92
N SER A 21 20.60 30.38 -26.05
CA SER A 21 21.13 30.48 -24.69
C SER A 21 22.60 30.06 -24.68
N PRO A 22 23.50 30.83 -24.04
CA PRO A 22 24.86 30.39 -23.81
C PRO A 22 24.83 29.17 -22.88
N PHE A 23 25.42 28.07 -23.34
CA PHE A 23 25.62 26.86 -22.54
C PHE A 23 26.65 27.16 -21.46
N VAL A 24 26.19 27.75 -20.35
CA VAL A 24 26.95 27.76 -19.10
C VAL A 24 26.93 26.32 -18.63
N ALA A 25 28.08 25.65 -18.69
CA ALA A 25 28.30 24.34 -18.10
C ALA A 25 28.14 24.47 -16.59
N ALA A 26 26.89 24.41 -16.13
CA ALA A 26 26.57 24.20 -14.74
C ALA A 26 27.19 22.86 -14.36
N THR A 27 28.26 22.94 -13.58
CA THR A 27 28.82 21.81 -12.84
C THR A 27 27.66 21.28 -12.02
N SER A 28 26.98 20.27 -12.54
CA SER A 28 25.86 19.64 -11.84
C SER A 28 26.44 19.16 -10.52
N PRO A 29 26.00 19.68 -9.36
CA PRO A 29 26.34 19.04 -8.10
C PRO A 29 25.79 17.61 -8.25
N SER A 30 26.71 16.65 -8.33
CA SER A 30 26.37 15.23 -8.29
C SER A 30 25.39 15.07 -7.12
N PRO A 31 24.14 14.65 -7.35
CA PRO A 31 23.20 14.47 -6.26
C PRO A 31 23.84 13.44 -5.35
N SER A 32 24.37 13.90 -4.22
CA SER A 32 24.80 13.02 -3.15
C SER A 32 23.54 12.28 -2.76
N ALA A 33 23.46 11.01 -3.16
CA ALA A 33 22.37 10.14 -2.80
C ALA A 33 22.36 10.08 -1.27
N THR A 34 21.46 10.85 -0.66
CA THR A 34 21.19 10.76 0.77
C THR A 34 20.85 9.29 1.04
N PRO A 35 21.55 8.62 1.97
CA PRO A 35 21.27 7.23 2.29
C PRO A 35 19.78 7.03 2.53
N GLY A 36 19.20 6.13 1.72
CA GLY A 36 17.77 5.92 1.49
C GLY A 36 16.84 6.36 2.61
N GLU A 37 16.16 7.48 2.37
CA GLU A 37 14.99 7.87 3.13
C GLU A 37 13.94 6.77 3.00
N THR A 38 13.77 5.97 4.05
CA THR A 38 12.75 4.94 4.13
C THR A 38 11.39 5.62 4.22
N SER A 39 10.84 5.99 3.06
CA SER A 39 9.51 6.58 2.98
C SER A 39 8.50 5.58 3.56
N PHE A 40 7.95 5.93 4.72
CA PHE A 40 6.92 5.16 5.39
C PHE A 40 5.64 5.20 4.56
N LYS A 41 5.16 4.04 4.12
CA LYS A 41 3.99 3.90 3.23
C LYS A 41 2.70 3.52 3.95
N GLY A 42 2.79 3.16 5.23
CA GLY A 42 1.68 2.58 5.99
C GLY A 42 2.14 1.34 6.75
N TRP A 43 1.28 0.33 6.87
CA TRP A 43 1.53 -0.88 7.64
C TRP A 43 1.34 -2.12 6.78
N ASN A 44 2.25 -3.08 6.89
CA ASN A 44 2.07 -4.41 6.34
C ASN A 44 1.48 -5.32 7.42
N LEU A 45 0.32 -5.90 7.11
CA LEU A 45 -0.32 -6.95 7.88
C LEU A 45 0.01 -8.30 7.25
N TYR A 46 0.48 -9.24 8.07
CA TYR A 46 0.75 -10.61 7.68
C TYR A 46 -0.06 -11.58 8.50
N THR A 47 -0.49 -12.68 7.86
CA THR A 47 -1.21 -13.77 8.51
C THR A 47 -0.70 -15.11 8.04
N TRP A 48 -0.43 -16.00 8.98
CA TRP A 48 -0.05 -17.38 8.69
C TRP A 48 -0.67 -18.32 9.72
N LYS A 49 -0.71 -19.61 9.37
CA LYS A 49 -1.20 -20.66 10.24
C LYS A 49 -0.04 -21.49 10.77
N GLU A 50 0.02 -21.68 12.07
CA GLU A 50 1.01 -22.53 12.74
C GLU A 50 0.31 -23.30 13.87
N GLN A 51 0.46 -24.63 13.87
CA GLN A 51 -0.16 -25.52 14.88
C GLN A 51 -1.68 -25.33 15.05
N GLY A 52 -2.39 -25.05 13.95
CA GLY A 52 -3.83 -24.85 13.96
C GLY A 52 -4.29 -23.45 14.38
N LEU A 53 -3.38 -22.58 14.84
CA LEU A 53 -3.67 -21.21 15.24
C LEU A 53 -3.23 -20.22 14.16
N TYR A 54 -3.97 -19.13 14.03
CA TYR A 54 -3.59 -18.00 13.20
C TYR A 54 -2.73 -17.02 13.98
N TYR A 55 -1.62 -16.63 13.35
CA TYR A 55 -0.69 -15.63 13.85
C TYR A 55 -0.74 -14.41 12.96
N TRP A 56 -0.57 -13.26 13.61
CA TRP A 56 -0.74 -11.95 13.02
C TRP A 56 0.49 -11.10 13.29
N SER A 57 0.98 -10.39 12.29
CA SER A 57 2.09 -9.45 12.45
C SER A 57 1.77 -8.16 11.70
N LEU A 58 1.82 -7.04 12.42
CA LEU A 58 1.58 -5.71 11.87
C LEU A 58 2.87 -4.91 12.00
N ILE A 59 3.54 -4.67 10.87
CA ILE A 59 4.86 -4.01 10.85
C ILE A 59 4.82 -2.78 9.93
N PRO A 60 5.67 -1.77 10.13
CA PRO A 60 5.78 -0.65 9.19
C PRO A 60 6.08 -1.13 7.77
N ALA A 61 5.32 -0.62 6.80
CA ALA A 61 5.54 -0.85 5.38
C ALA A 61 6.73 0.00 4.90
N THR A 62 7.78 -0.69 4.46
CA THR A 62 9.01 -0.09 3.91
C THR A 62 9.19 -0.51 2.47
N ASN A 63 10.01 0.21 1.70
CA ASN A 63 10.41 -0.20 0.34
C ASN A 63 11.37 -1.40 0.31
N ALA A 64 11.86 -1.85 1.47
CA ALA A 64 12.73 -3.01 1.57
C ALA A 64 11.94 -4.32 1.47
N GLN A 65 12.64 -5.40 1.11
CA GLN A 65 12.09 -6.75 1.12
C GLN A 65 11.61 -7.13 2.54
N PRO A 66 10.48 -7.84 2.68
CA PRO A 66 9.99 -8.28 3.98
C PRO A 66 11.02 -9.14 4.73
N ASP A 67 11.36 -8.74 5.95
CA ASP A 67 12.21 -9.52 6.85
C ASP A 67 11.36 -10.52 7.66
N LEU A 68 11.49 -11.80 7.33
CA LEU A 68 10.75 -12.89 7.99
C LEU A 68 11.04 -12.98 9.50
N SER A 69 12.27 -12.66 9.93
CA SER A 69 12.64 -12.66 11.34
C SER A 69 11.88 -11.58 12.10
N LYS A 70 11.76 -10.40 11.50
CA LYS A 70 10.97 -9.29 12.04
C LYS A 70 9.47 -9.63 12.07
N ILE A 71 8.93 -10.19 10.99
CA ILE A 71 7.54 -10.64 10.92
C ILE A 71 7.22 -11.60 12.07
N ARG A 72 8.10 -12.60 12.30
CA ARG A 72 7.91 -13.59 13.35
C ARG A 72 8.08 -13.03 14.76
N THR A 73 9.05 -12.12 14.97
CA THR A 73 9.30 -11.53 16.29
C THR A 73 8.15 -10.64 16.75
N GLN A 74 7.47 -9.98 15.82
CA GLN A 74 6.29 -9.14 16.12
C GLN A 74 4.96 -9.90 16.04
N ALA A 75 5.02 -11.21 15.79
CA ALA A 75 3.84 -12.06 15.70
C ALA A 75 3.09 -12.12 17.03
N LYS A 76 1.77 -12.09 16.95
CA LYS A 76 0.89 -12.42 18.07
C LYS A 76 -0.17 -13.43 17.62
N PRO A 77 -0.48 -14.45 18.44
CA PRO A 77 -1.55 -15.38 18.14
C PRO A 77 -2.91 -14.71 18.34
N GLY A 78 -3.86 -15.09 17.49
CA GLY A 78 -5.27 -14.72 17.62
C GLY A 78 -5.61 -13.28 17.24
N LEU A 79 -6.88 -13.07 16.91
CA LEU A 79 -7.39 -11.81 16.38
C LEU A 79 -7.35 -10.66 17.39
N SER A 80 -7.49 -10.94 18.69
CA SER A 80 -7.57 -9.92 19.75
C SER A 80 -6.34 -9.01 19.79
N SER A 81 -5.14 -9.58 19.66
CA SER A 81 -3.88 -8.83 19.63
C SER A 81 -3.79 -7.90 18.42
N LEU A 82 -4.26 -8.37 17.26
CA LEU A 82 -4.32 -7.56 16.05
C LEU A 82 -5.35 -6.44 16.19
N THR A 83 -6.51 -6.70 16.79
CA THR A 83 -7.54 -5.67 17.04
C THR A 83 -6.97 -4.51 17.85
N GLN A 84 -6.24 -4.80 18.93
CA GLN A 84 -5.59 -3.75 19.74
C GLN A 84 -4.56 -2.95 18.93
N ALA A 85 -3.75 -3.63 18.11
CA ALA A 85 -2.77 -2.96 17.24
C ALA A 85 -3.45 -2.04 16.22
N LEU A 86 -4.51 -2.50 15.55
CA LEU A 86 -5.28 -1.71 14.60
C LEU A 86 -6.03 -0.54 15.25
N GLN A 87 -6.51 -0.71 16.48
CA GLN A 87 -7.14 0.36 17.27
C GLN A 87 -6.14 1.48 17.63
N SER A 88 -4.85 1.17 17.75
CA SER A 88 -3.81 2.17 18.03
C SER A 88 -3.42 3.01 16.81
N LEU A 89 -3.78 2.56 15.60
CA LEU A 89 -3.45 3.28 14.37
C LEU A 89 -4.23 4.58 14.25
N ALA A 90 -3.58 5.57 13.64
CA ALA A 90 -4.21 6.83 13.31
C ALA A 90 -5.23 6.63 12.18
N ARG A 91 -6.31 7.44 12.20
CA ARG A 91 -7.32 7.43 11.14
C ARG A 91 -6.68 7.74 9.79
N GLY A 92 -7.18 7.10 8.73
CA GLY A 92 -6.71 7.28 7.36
C GLY A 92 -5.41 6.53 7.01
N GLN A 93 -4.77 5.85 7.97
CA GLN A 93 -3.58 5.05 7.70
C GLN A 93 -3.89 3.85 6.79
N GLU A 94 -2.91 3.51 5.95
CA GLU A 94 -2.96 2.39 5.03
C GLU A 94 -2.44 1.12 5.68
N VAL A 95 -3.20 0.04 5.52
CA VAL A 95 -2.85 -1.31 5.99
C VAL A 95 -2.90 -2.25 4.79
N PHE A 96 -1.76 -2.78 4.40
CA PHE A 96 -1.60 -3.72 3.30
C PHE A 96 -1.55 -5.14 3.85
N TRP A 97 -2.61 -5.91 3.63
CA TRP A 97 -2.68 -7.30 4.04
C TRP A 97 -2.02 -8.20 3.00
N ASN A 98 -0.82 -8.64 3.35
CA ASN A 98 0.08 -9.44 2.53
C ASN A 98 0.10 -10.89 3.02
N PHE A 99 -0.31 -11.81 2.16
CA PHE A 99 -0.17 -13.26 2.38
C PHE A 99 0.60 -13.95 1.25
N GLN A 100 1.07 -13.19 0.25
CA GLN A 100 1.78 -13.70 -0.93
C GLN A 100 3.31 -13.74 -0.77
N VAL A 101 3.85 -13.38 0.40
CA VAL A 101 5.29 -13.49 0.70
C VAL A 101 5.76 -14.96 0.77
N ALA A 102 4.84 -15.90 0.55
CA ALA A 102 4.97 -17.34 0.70
C ALA A 102 5.99 -18.03 -0.22
N LEU A 103 6.36 -17.47 -1.37
CA LEU A 103 7.13 -18.21 -2.37
C LEU A 103 8.54 -18.64 -1.90
N TYR A 104 9.06 -18.09 -0.80
CA TYR A 104 10.40 -18.41 -0.30
C TYR A 104 10.49 -18.54 1.24
N SER A 105 9.37 -18.75 1.94
CA SER A 105 9.34 -18.74 3.40
C SER A 105 8.96 -20.08 4.01
N SER A 106 9.47 -20.37 5.21
CA SER A 106 9.00 -21.48 6.06
C SER A 106 7.65 -21.21 6.74
N LEU A 107 7.07 -20.02 6.55
CA LEU A 107 5.76 -19.66 7.08
C LEU A 107 4.66 -20.07 6.10
N GLN A 108 3.64 -20.75 6.62
CA GLN A 108 2.43 -21.09 5.87
C GLN A 108 1.48 -19.90 5.87
N PHE A 109 1.81 -18.86 5.10
CA PHE A 109 0.93 -17.71 4.93
C PHE A 109 -0.43 -18.18 4.43
N ALA A 110 -1.47 -17.75 5.13
CA ALA A 110 -2.83 -18.22 4.91
C ALA A 110 -3.82 -17.16 5.36
N LEU A 111 -4.92 -17.04 4.62
CA LEU A 111 -6.04 -16.25 5.07
C LEU A 111 -6.77 -16.98 6.22
N PRO A 112 -7.28 -16.23 7.21
CA PRO A 112 -8.10 -16.77 8.28
C PRO A 112 -9.50 -17.11 7.77
N PRO A 113 -10.38 -17.72 8.58
CA PRO A 113 -11.77 -17.93 8.22
C PRO A 113 -12.47 -16.63 7.80
N ALA A 114 -13.46 -16.72 6.92
CA ALA A 114 -14.16 -15.55 6.37
C ALA A 114 -14.74 -14.63 7.46
N SER A 115 -15.22 -15.19 8.57
CA SER A 115 -15.72 -14.43 9.72
C SER A 115 -14.66 -13.53 10.37
N GLU A 116 -13.41 -13.99 10.46
CA GLU A 116 -12.29 -13.16 10.96
C GLU A 116 -11.91 -12.07 9.96
N GLN A 117 -11.97 -12.36 8.66
CA GLN A 117 -11.73 -11.36 7.61
C GLN A 117 -12.81 -10.26 7.65
N GLU A 118 -14.07 -10.63 7.81
CA GLU A 118 -15.19 -9.70 7.94
C GLU A 118 -15.03 -8.82 9.19
N ASN A 119 -14.70 -9.41 10.34
CA ASN A 119 -14.42 -8.67 11.57
C ASN A 119 -13.29 -7.64 11.39
N LEU A 120 -12.25 -7.98 10.62
CA LEU A 120 -11.17 -7.05 10.31
C LEU A 120 -11.61 -5.93 9.37
N CYS A 121 -12.42 -6.24 8.35
CA CYS A 121 -13.00 -5.22 7.48
C CYS A 121 -13.90 -4.25 8.27
N LEU A 122 -14.74 -4.76 9.19
CA LEU A 122 -15.59 -3.94 10.06
C LEU A 122 -14.74 -3.03 10.95
N LEU A 123 -13.73 -3.59 11.63
CA LEU A 123 -12.83 -2.81 12.47
C LEU A 123 -12.09 -1.73 11.69
N ALA A 124 -11.57 -2.06 10.50
CA ALA A 124 -10.88 -1.09 9.65
C ALA A 124 -11.83 0.05 9.26
N ARG A 125 -13.08 -0.26 8.90
CA ARG A 125 -14.11 0.75 8.58
C ARG A 125 -14.41 1.65 9.77
N GLU A 126 -14.69 1.08 10.94
CA GLU A 126 -14.97 1.84 12.18
C GLU A 126 -13.82 2.79 12.56
N ARG A 127 -12.58 2.34 12.31
CA ARG A 127 -11.36 3.11 12.58
C ARG A 127 -10.95 4.03 11.43
N SER A 128 -11.71 4.04 10.33
CA SER A 128 -11.37 4.77 9.11
C SER A 128 -9.97 4.44 8.57
N LEU A 129 -9.56 3.18 8.67
CA LEU A 129 -8.32 2.65 8.11
C LEU A 129 -8.56 2.21 6.66
N LYS A 130 -7.55 2.36 5.81
CA LYS A 130 -7.57 1.88 4.43
C LYS A 130 -6.97 0.48 4.37
N LEU A 131 -7.79 -0.54 4.59
CA LEU A 131 -7.36 -1.94 4.52
C LEU A 131 -7.41 -2.45 3.06
N GLN A 132 -6.25 -2.85 2.56
CA GLN A 132 -6.03 -3.37 1.21
C GLN A 132 -5.62 -4.84 1.27
N VAL A 133 -6.38 -5.73 0.64
CA VAL A 133 -6.06 -7.17 0.62
C VAL A 133 -5.42 -7.53 -0.71
N ALA A 134 -4.20 -8.08 -0.67
CA ALA A 134 -3.45 -8.45 -1.87
C ALA A 134 -3.99 -9.78 -2.47
N THR A 135 -4.82 -9.73 -3.51
CA THR A 135 -5.38 -10.94 -4.18
C THR A 135 -4.58 -11.35 -5.43
N GLU A 136 -4.44 -12.66 -5.70
CA GLU A 136 -3.56 -13.20 -6.78
C GLU A 136 -3.93 -12.77 -8.22
N MET A 137 -5.19 -12.43 -8.50
CA MET A 137 -5.67 -12.26 -9.88
C MET A 137 -6.74 -11.16 -10.08
N SER A 138 -6.86 -10.22 -9.15
CA SER A 138 -7.92 -9.19 -9.23
C SER A 138 -7.47 -7.88 -8.60
N PRO A 139 -8.08 -6.73 -9.01
CA PRO A 139 -7.81 -5.44 -8.37
C PRO A 139 -7.98 -5.60 -6.87
N VAL A 140 -7.00 -5.05 -6.13
CA VAL A 140 -6.91 -5.04 -4.66
C VAL A 140 -8.31 -4.98 -4.06
N ALA A 141 -8.75 -6.10 -3.46
CA ALA A 141 -10.00 -6.14 -2.72
C ALA A 141 -9.82 -5.21 -1.52
N THR A 142 -10.27 -3.96 -1.69
CA THR A 142 -10.42 -3.04 -0.59
C THR A 142 -11.66 -3.48 0.16
N CYS A 143 -11.63 -3.51 1.49
CA CYS A 143 -12.88 -3.53 2.25
C CYS A 143 -13.61 -2.22 1.91
N GLN A 144 -14.36 -2.17 0.81
CA GLN A 144 -14.91 -0.92 0.31
C GLN A 144 -15.91 -0.37 1.34
N ASN A 145 -15.74 0.90 1.65
CA ASN A 145 -16.75 1.68 2.35
C ASN A 145 -17.85 1.94 1.32
N ASN A 146 -18.99 1.26 1.47
CA ASN A 146 -20.24 1.73 0.87
C ASN A 146 -20.70 2.99 1.59
#